data_AF-A0A7W7WJE1-F1
#
_entry.id   AF-A0A7W7WJE1-F1
#
_cell.length_a   1.000
_cell.length_b   1.000
_cell.length_c   1.000
_cell.angle_alpha   90.00
_cell.angle_beta   90.00
_cell.angle_gamma   90.00
#
_symmetry.space_group_name_H-M   'P 1'
#
loop_
_entity.id
_entity.type
_entity.pdbx_description
1 polymer ?
#
loop_
_entity_poly.entity_id
_entity_poly.type
_entity_poly.pdbx_seq_one_letter_code
_entity_poly.pdbx_strand_id
1 'polypeptide(L)'
;MSKLSRSAEPKLPRKNPLEGLETWQKALSILPIALLVVGGAIGGALGAGAFFINTKIARKPLATPAKALAMVGVIAGAGLAYLIVVTLLAIAIGV
;
A
#
# COMPACT_ATOMS: atom_id res chain seq x y z
N MET A 1 38.77 -14.06 -22.75
CA MET A 1 37.63 -14.50 -21.92
C MET A 1 37.74 -13.87 -20.53
N SER A 2 36.97 -12.83 -20.23
CA SER A 2 36.80 -12.36 -18.85
C SER A 2 35.51 -11.54 -18.69
N LYS A 3 34.37 -12.15 -19.07
CA LYS A 3 33.05 -11.73 -18.55
C LYS A 3 32.90 -12.23 -17.10
N LEU A 4 33.90 -11.96 -16.26
CA LEU A 4 33.87 -12.31 -14.86
C LEU A 4 33.06 -11.23 -14.12
N SER A 5 31.87 -11.65 -13.70
CA SER A 5 31.28 -11.23 -12.43
C SER A 5 30.96 -9.74 -12.25
N ARG A 6 30.00 -9.20 -13.01
CA ARG A 6 29.08 -8.20 -12.44
C ARG A 6 27.86 -8.91 -11.84
N SER A 7 28.12 -9.90 -11.00
CA SER A 7 27.08 -10.63 -10.30
C SER A 7 26.74 -9.87 -9.02
N ALA A 8 25.66 -9.09 -9.09
CA ALA A 8 24.95 -8.51 -7.96
C ALA A 8 25.66 -7.39 -7.17
N GLU A 9 25.69 -6.17 -7.71
CA GLU A 9 25.63 -5.02 -6.80
C GLU A 9 24.32 -5.12 -6.00
N PRO A 10 24.36 -5.10 -4.66
CA PRO A 10 23.15 -5.09 -3.85
C PRO A 10 22.38 -3.81 -4.18
N LYS A 11 21.14 -3.96 -4.68
CA LYS A 11 20.24 -2.82 -4.84
C LYS A 11 20.06 -2.18 -3.47
N LEU A 12 20.69 -1.02 -3.27
CA LEU A 12 20.63 -0.27 -2.03
C LEU A 12 19.15 -0.06 -1.65
N PRO A 13 18.79 -0.21 -0.36
CA PRO A 13 17.44 0.03 0.10
C PRO A 13 17.03 1.46 -0.27
N ARG A 14 15.88 1.60 -0.93
CA ARG A 14 15.36 2.93 -1.32
C ARG A 14 15.07 3.75 -0.08
N LYS A 15 15.52 5.00 -0.07
CA LYS A 15 15.24 5.94 1.03
C LYS A 15 13.78 6.36 1.07
N ASN A 16 13.12 6.46 -0.10
CA ASN A 16 11.71 6.83 -0.19
C ASN A 16 10.87 5.71 -0.84
N PRO A 17 9.82 5.19 -0.17
CA PRO A 17 8.95 4.13 -0.71
C PRO A 17 8.16 4.54 -1.96
N LEU A 18 8.09 5.83 -2.30
CA LEU A 18 7.43 6.37 -3.49
C LEU A 18 8.38 6.69 -4.64
N GLU A 19 9.69 6.54 -4.43
CA GLU A 19 10.70 6.85 -5.43
C GLU A 19 10.60 5.91 -6.64
N GLY A 20 10.61 6.50 -7.84
CA GLY A 20 10.47 5.79 -9.11
C GLY A 20 9.05 5.31 -9.44
N LEU A 21 8.02 5.77 -8.73
CA LEU A 21 6.62 5.51 -9.07
C LEU A 21 6.04 6.63 -9.94
N GLU A 22 5.10 6.27 -10.81
CA GLU A 22 4.28 7.21 -11.58
C GLU A 22 3.41 8.07 -10.65
N THR A 23 3.04 9.28 -11.08
CA THR A 23 2.24 10.22 -10.26
C THR A 23 0.91 9.59 -9.80
N TRP A 24 0.22 8.88 -10.68
CA TRP A 24 -1.04 8.20 -10.34
C TRP A 24 -0.82 7.03 -9.37
N GLN A 25 0.32 6.32 -9.45
CA GLN A 25 0.68 5.26 -8.51
C GLN A 25 0.99 5.82 -7.13
N LYS A 26 1.64 6.99 -7.07
CA LYS A 26 1.88 7.71 -5.81
C LYS A 26 0.57 8.10 -5.15
N ALA A 27 -0.35 8.70 -5.91
CA ALA A 27 -1.67 9.09 -5.41
C ALA A 27 -2.43 7.88 -4.83
N LEU A 28 -2.54 6.78 -5.58
CA LEU A 28 -3.19 5.55 -5.10
C LEU A 28 -2.46 4.87 -3.94
N SER A 29 -1.14 5.04 -3.82
CA SER A 29 -0.39 4.51 -2.69
C SER A 29 -0.63 5.32 -1.42
N ILE A 30 -0.73 6.65 -1.52
CA ILE A 30 -0.93 7.57 -0.38
C ILE A 30 -2.38 7.56 0.10
N LEU A 31 -3.35 7.37 -0.81
CA LEU A 31 -4.78 7.47 -0.50
C LEU A 31 -5.23 6.70 0.76
N PRO A 32 -4.81 5.45 1.02
CA PRO A 32 -5.18 4.72 2.23
C PRO A 32 -4.76 5.41 3.54
N ILE A 33 -3.74 6.28 3.53
CA ILE A 33 -3.30 7.02 4.72
C ILE A 33 -4.39 7.97 5.21
N ALA A 34 -5.36 8.38 4.37
CA ALA A 34 -6.52 9.15 4.80
C ALA A 34 -7.33 8.43 5.91
N LEU A 35 -7.27 7.09 5.98
CA LEU A 35 -7.88 6.33 7.08
C LEU A 35 -7.32 6.71 8.46
N LEU A 36 -6.07 7.18 8.56
CA LEU A 36 -5.51 7.70 9.81
C LEU A 36 -6.34 8.86 10.37
N VAL A 37 -6.76 9.78 9.50
CA VAL A 37 -7.52 10.97 9.88
C VAL A 37 -8.94 10.62 10.29
N VAL A 38 -9.56 9.67 9.59
CA VAL A 38 -10.94 9.25 9.84
C VAL A 38 -11.07 8.29 11.03
N GLY A 39 -10.13 7.37 11.16
CA GLY A 39 -10.21 6.22 12.07
C GLY A 39 -9.16 6.15 13.16
N GLY A 40 -8.39 7.23 13.36
CA GLY A 40 -7.36 7.31 14.39
C GLY A 40 -6.32 6.19 14.27
N ALA A 41 -5.95 5.58 15.40
CA ALA A 41 -4.93 4.53 15.42
C ALA A 41 -5.28 3.30 14.57
N ILE A 42 -6.55 2.88 14.55
CA ILE A 42 -7.01 1.71 13.78
C ILE A 42 -6.94 2.01 12.29
N GLY A 43 -7.51 3.15 11.89
CA GLY A 43 -7.43 3.61 10.51
C GLY A 43 -5.99 3.86 10.06
N GLY A 44 -5.14 4.34 10.97
CA GLY A 44 -3.71 4.53 10.74
C GLY A 44 -2.97 3.23 10.46
N ALA A 45 -3.19 2.20 11.27
CA ALA A 45 -2.57 0.89 11.09
C ALA A 45 -2.98 0.25 9.75
N LEU A 46 -4.28 0.26 9.45
CA LEU A 46 -4.81 -0.28 8.19
C LEU A 46 -4.34 0.54 6.98
N GLY A 47 -4.37 1.88 7.10
CA GLY A 47 -3.91 2.80 6.06
C GLY A 47 -2.42 2.65 5.74
N ALA A 48 -1.57 2.51 6.76
CA ALA A 48 -0.13 2.26 6.58
C ALA A 48 0.13 0.89 5.93
N GLY A 49 -0.58 -0.16 6.35
CA GLY A 49 -0.51 -1.48 5.73
C GLY A 49 -0.91 -1.44 4.26
N ALA A 50 -2.03 -0.80 3.94
CA ALA A 50 -2.53 -0.62 2.59
C ALA A 50 -1.58 0.23 1.71
N PHE A 51 -0.99 1.30 2.26
CA PHE A 51 0.07 2.07 1.61
C PHE A 51 1.25 1.16 1.21
N PHE A 52 1.73 0.33 2.14
CA PHE A 52 2.86 -0.56 1.88
C PHE A 52 2.52 -1.63 0.82
N ILE A 53 1.30 -2.17 0.85
CA ILE A 53 0.85 -3.11 -0.18
C ILE A 53 0.74 -2.41 -1.55
N ASN A 54 0.19 -1.20 -1.62
CA ASN A 54 0.06 -0.45 -2.87
C ASN A 54 1.40 -0.07 -3.47
N THR A 55 2.36 0.36 -2.67
CA THR A 55 3.73 0.63 -3.15
C THR A 55 4.41 -0.64 -3.67
N LYS A 56 4.13 -1.82 -3.09
CA LYS A 56 4.58 -3.11 -3.63
C LYS A 56 3.90 -3.45 -4.95
N ILE A 57 2.58 -3.30 -5.05
CA ILE A 57 1.82 -3.58 -6.29
C ILE A 57 2.26 -2.66 -7.43
N ALA A 58 2.45 -1.37 -7.15
CA ALA A 58 2.89 -0.39 -8.14
C ALA A 58 4.19 -0.80 -8.85
N ARG A 59 5.07 -1.52 -8.13
CA ARG A 59 6.37 -1.99 -8.61
C ARG A 59 6.31 -3.37 -9.29
N LYS A 60 5.16 -4.06 -9.27
CA LYS A 60 5.01 -5.34 -9.97
C LYS A 60 4.96 -5.11 -11.50
N PRO A 61 5.50 -6.05 -12.29
CA PRO A 61 5.43 -6.01 -13.75
C PRO A 61 4.03 -6.44 -14.24
N LEU A 62 3.01 -5.69 -13.86
CA LEU A 62 1.62 -5.88 -14.27
C LEU A 62 1.26 -4.88 -15.37
N ALA A 63 0.36 -5.30 -16.27
CA ALA A 63 -0.28 -4.38 -17.20
C ALA A 63 -0.99 -3.25 -16.44
N THR A 64 -0.98 -2.04 -17.00
CA THR A 64 -1.52 -0.83 -16.35
C THR A 64 -2.95 -1.00 -15.80
N PRO A 65 -3.91 -1.59 -16.54
CA PRO A 65 -5.27 -1.78 -16.03
C PRO A 65 -5.33 -2.72 -14.83
N ALA A 66 -4.62 -3.86 -14.90
CA ALA A 66 -4.55 -4.82 -13.80
C ALA A 66 -3.88 -4.23 -12.56
N LYS A 67 -2.84 -3.40 -12.76
CA LYS A 67 -2.16 -2.69 -11.68
C LYS A 67 -3.08 -1.68 -11.00
N ALA A 68 -3.79 -0.87 -11.77
CA ALA A 68 -4.74 0.10 -11.23
C ALA A 68 -5.86 -0.61 -10.46
N LEU A 69 -6.45 -1.67 -11.03
CA LEU A 69 -7.48 -2.47 -10.37
C LEU A 69 -7.00 -3.05 -9.04
N ALA A 70 -5.80 -3.63 -9.01
CA ALA A 70 -5.22 -4.18 -7.78
C ALA A 70 -4.99 -3.11 -6.70
N MET A 71 -4.50 -1.93 -7.08
CA MET A 71 -4.26 -0.84 -6.13
C MET A 71 -5.58 -0.27 -5.57
N VAL A 72 -6.60 -0.11 -6.42
CA VAL A 72 -7.95 0.29 -6.01
C VAL A 72 -8.58 -0.78 -5.11
N GLY A 73 -8.39 -2.06 -5.45
CA GLY A 73 -8.86 -3.19 -4.63
C GLY A 73 -8.28 -3.18 -3.21
N VAL A 74 -6.99 -2.83 -3.06
CA VAL A 74 -6.37 -2.67 -1.73
C VAL A 74 -6.97 -1.49 -0.96
N ILE A 75 -7.24 -0.36 -1.62
CA ILE A 75 -7.90 0.79 -0.99
C ILE A 75 -9.30 0.38 -0.49
N ALA A 76 -10.11 -0.25 -1.34
CA ALA A 76 -11.43 -0.72 -0.98
C ALA A 76 -11.39 -1.77 0.14
N GLY A 77 -10.47 -2.72 0.04
CA GLY A 77 -10.26 -3.76 1.06
C GLY A 77 -9.84 -3.19 2.41
N ALA A 78 -8.99 -2.17 2.44
CA ALA A 78 -8.60 -1.48 3.67
C ALA A 78 -9.78 -0.72 4.30
N GLY A 79 -10.60 -0.05 3.48
CA GLY A 79 -11.83 0.58 3.93
C GLY A 79 -12.83 -0.43 4.52
N LEU A 80 -13.03 -1.56 3.83
CA LEU A 80 -13.89 -2.64 4.32
C LEU A 80 -13.36 -3.25 5.63
N ALA A 81 -12.06 -3.52 5.71
CA ALA A 81 -11.43 -4.02 6.94
C ALA A 81 -11.60 -3.04 8.10
N TYR A 82 -11.45 -1.73 7.85
CA TYR A 82 -11.70 -0.70 8.84
C TYR A 82 -13.14 -0.74 9.35
N LEU A 83 -14.13 -0.76 8.45
CA LEU A 83 -15.53 -0.84 8.83
C LEU A 83 -15.83 -2.09 9.66
N ILE A 84 -15.30 -3.26 9.26
CA ILE A 84 -15.46 -4.50 10.01
C ILE A 84 -14.90 -4.34 11.43
N VAL A 85 -13.69 -3.82 11.57
CA VAL A 85 -13.06 -3.63 12.90
C VAL A 85 -13.88 -2.67 13.76
N VAL A 86 -14.32 -1.54 13.20
CA VAL A 86 -15.13 -0.56 13.92
C VAL A 86 -16.47 -1.15 14.34
N THR A 87 -17.16 -1.87 13.46
CA THR A 87 -18.43 -2.53 13.78
C THR A 87 -18.26 -3.57 14.88
N LEU A 88 -17.21 -4.40 14.82
CA LEU A 88 -16.94 -5.38 15.87
C LEU A 88 -16.63 -4.72 17.21
N LEU A 89 -15.90 -3.61 17.20
CA LEU A 89 -15.62 -2.85 18.42
C LEU A 89 -16.89 -2.22 18.99
N ALA A 90 -17.72 -1.59 18.14
CA ALA A 90 -19.01 -1.02 18.54
C ALA A 90 -19.90 -2.07 19.22
N ILE A 91 -20.03 -3.26 18.60
CA ILE A 91 -20.73 -4.40 19.19
C ILE A 91 -20.12 -4.80 20.54
N ALA A 92 -18.79 -4.88 20.63
CA ALA A 92 -18.10 -5.30 21.85
C ALA A 92 -18.27 -4.31 23.01
N ILE A 93 -18.43 -3.02 22.73
CA ILE A 93 -18.64 -1.97 23.75
C ILE A 93 -20.12 -1.61 23.95
N GLY A 94 -21.03 -2.24 23.22
CA GLY A 94 -22.48 -2.07 23.38
C GLY A 94 -23.04 -0.76 22.83
N VAL A 95 -22.44 -0.21 21.77
CA VAL A 95 -22.83 1.05 21.11
C VAL A 95 -23.28 0.78 19.67
#